data_AF-A0A4S0S057-F1
#
_entry.id   AF-A0A4S0S057-F1
#
_cell.length_a   1.000
_cell.length_b   1.000
_cell.length_c   1.000
_cell.angle_alpha   90.00
_cell.angle_beta   90.00
_cell.angle_gamma   90.00
#
_symmetry.space_group_name_H-M   'P 1'
#
loop_
_entity.id
_entity.type
_entity.pdbx_description
1 polymer ?
#
loop_
_entity_poly.entity_id
_entity_poly.type
_entity_poly.pdbx_seq_one_letter_code
_entity_poly.pdbx_strand_id
1 'polypeptide(L)'
;MWPFTKKAAPAVETKSLAEPDAELLAILGATVNGTAAVSTSTALTVPAVSAAIRVISEAVATLEVKVQRKDGDTWVDDEEHPACPLLRGFASPWLSGFETIRDLVSESLTRDFGGLAWVNRIDGKPAEIIHYRQAIISVQYAPDTGEPTYRLSGQVVPTRDIIHLTGPFGRCPLNLAAEAIGVAWQMEKYAARLFTNGARPAGVLQFPAGVKLGDSALAKIKAGWNAAFGGSGNGAGTAITWDGAEWKPLSFSSVDSQFLELRKFQVDEIARAFRVPPSMIYSLDRATWSNSEQMGREFLTYCLEPHLRALEAALTRALIDPGDRRTFRIWFERDDLTRADIGQRATAYSSLITSRVINPNEARKWEGLPSYAEGNAFANPNVTPAKPANDNNPPIAQQQAA
;
A
#
# COMPACT_ATOMS: atom_id res chain seq x y z
N MET A 1 -16.38 28.45 -57.74
CA MET A 1 -17.48 28.12 -56.81
C MET A 1 -17.10 26.85 -56.07
N TRP A 2 -17.00 26.95 -54.75
CA TRP A 2 -16.50 25.95 -53.80
C TRP A 2 -17.65 25.11 -53.24
N PRO A 3 -17.57 23.77 -53.07
CA PRO A 3 -18.61 23.03 -52.37
C PRO A 3 -18.25 22.85 -50.89
N PHE A 4 -19.13 23.32 -50.00
CA PHE A 4 -19.08 23.01 -48.57
C PHE A 4 -19.78 21.68 -48.31
N THR A 5 -19.04 20.67 -47.84
CA THR A 5 -19.61 19.51 -47.15
C THR A 5 -19.91 19.89 -45.70
N LYS A 6 -21.17 19.75 -45.28
CA LYS A 6 -21.61 19.99 -43.90
C LYS A 6 -20.95 18.98 -42.96
N LYS A 7 -20.27 19.47 -41.91
CA LYS A 7 -19.81 18.66 -40.77
C LYS A 7 -21.03 18.06 -40.06
N ALA A 8 -21.02 16.74 -39.85
CA ALA A 8 -21.99 16.07 -38.98
C ALA A 8 -21.83 16.59 -37.54
N ALA A 9 -22.94 16.89 -36.87
CA ALA A 9 -22.94 17.25 -35.46
C ALA A 9 -22.48 16.04 -34.60
N PRO A 10 -21.76 16.26 -33.49
CA PRO A 10 -21.39 15.16 -32.61
C PRO A 10 -22.64 14.51 -32.03
N ALA A 11 -22.66 13.17 -32.00
CA ALA A 11 -23.74 12.41 -31.39
C ALA A 11 -23.83 12.77 -29.90
N VAL A 12 -24.97 13.33 -29.49
CA VAL A 12 -25.27 13.56 -28.08
C VAL A 12 -25.59 12.21 -27.48
N GLU A 13 -24.71 11.72 -26.62
CA GLU A 13 -24.96 10.53 -25.81
C GLU A 13 -26.12 10.84 -24.84
N THR A 14 -27.31 10.37 -25.18
CA THR A 14 -28.46 10.44 -24.28
C THR A 14 -28.32 9.35 -23.24
N LYS A 15 -27.65 9.66 -22.12
CA LYS A 15 -27.67 8.80 -20.92
C LYS A 15 -29.13 8.70 -20.43
N SER A 16 -29.70 7.51 -20.55
CA SER A 16 -31.09 7.22 -20.17
C SER A 16 -31.22 7.08 -18.66
N LEU A 17 -32.21 7.75 -18.06
CA LEU A 17 -32.58 7.58 -16.63
C LEU A 17 -33.23 6.20 -16.35
N ALA A 18 -33.55 5.42 -17.38
CA ALA A 18 -34.15 4.10 -17.22
C ALA A 18 -33.14 3.03 -16.76
N GLU A 19 -31.84 3.24 -17.00
CA GLU A 19 -30.74 2.35 -16.59
C GLU A 19 -29.58 3.20 -16.03
N PRO A 20 -29.71 3.73 -14.81
CA PRO A 20 -28.69 4.59 -14.23
C PRO A 20 -27.40 3.81 -13.94
N ASP A 21 -26.26 4.37 -14.36
CA ASP A 21 -24.94 3.85 -14.02
C ASP A 21 -24.66 3.97 -12.50
N ALA A 22 -23.76 3.13 -11.97
CA ALA A 22 -23.47 3.08 -10.53
C ALA A 22 -22.96 4.43 -9.97
N GLU A 23 -22.37 5.25 -10.83
CA GLU A 23 -21.89 6.60 -10.53
C GLU A 23 -23.05 7.60 -10.38
N LEU A 24 -24.06 7.56 -11.26
CA LEU A 24 -25.30 8.33 -11.16
C LEU A 24 -26.13 7.94 -9.94
N LEU A 25 -26.20 6.65 -9.61
CA LEU A 25 -26.87 6.16 -8.39
C LEU A 25 -26.20 6.69 -7.11
N ALA A 26 -24.87 6.77 -7.10
CA ALA A 26 -24.11 7.35 -6.00
C ALA A 26 -24.34 8.87 -5.85
N ILE A 27 -24.42 9.60 -6.97
CA ILE A 27 -24.71 11.05 -6.99
C ILE A 27 -26.15 11.36 -6.52
N LEU A 28 -27.11 10.49 -6.85
CA LEU A 28 -28.53 10.69 -6.52
C LEU A 28 -28.90 10.24 -5.09
N GLY A 29 -27.94 9.75 -4.29
CA GLY A 29 -28.20 9.30 -2.92
C GLY A 29 -29.16 8.11 -2.83
N ALA A 30 -29.40 7.40 -3.95
CA ALA A 30 -30.20 6.20 -3.99
C ALA A 30 -29.38 5.05 -3.39
N THR A 31 -29.67 4.72 -2.13
CA THR A 31 -29.13 3.52 -1.50
C THR A 31 -29.71 2.29 -2.20
N VAL A 32 -28.88 1.65 -3.03
CA VAL A 32 -29.10 0.25 -3.38
C VAL A 32 -29.06 -0.52 -2.06
N ASN A 33 -30.09 -1.30 -1.73
CA ASN A 33 -30.14 -2.08 -0.50
C ASN A 33 -28.88 -2.97 -0.41
N GLY A 34 -27.94 -2.52 0.41
CA GLY A 34 -26.53 -2.91 0.44
C GLY A 34 -25.80 -1.78 1.15
N THR A 35 -24.72 -2.08 1.86
CA THR A 35 -23.97 -1.16 2.72
C THR A 35 -23.76 0.22 2.06
N ALA A 36 -23.99 1.30 2.83
CA ALA A 36 -23.95 2.68 2.34
C ALA A 36 -22.74 2.93 1.43
N ALA A 37 -22.97 3.41 0.20
CA ALA A 37 -21.91 3.70 -0.76
C ALA A 37 -20.84 4.59 -0.10
N VAL A 38 -19.64 4.04 0.10
CA VAL A 38 -18.55 4.75 0.76
C VAL A 38 -17.80 5.55 -0.29
N SER A 39 -17.92 6.89 -0.22
CA SER A 39 -17.08 7.77 -1.04
C SER A 39 -15.60 7.60 -0.70
N THR A 40 -14.68 7.87 -1.63
CA THR A 40 -13.24 7.88 -1.35
C THR A 40 -12.88 8.77 -0.16
N SER A 41 -13.51 9.95 -0.05
CA SER A 41 -13.31 10.83 1.11
C SER A 41 -13.74 10.19 2.43
N THR A 42 -14.85 9.44 2.44
CA THR A 42 -15.31 8.71 3.63
C THR A 42 -14.38 7.54 3.95
N ALA A 43 -13.94 6.79 2.93
CA ALA A 43 -13.02 5.67 3.10
C ALA A 43 -11.69 6.13 3.73
N LEU A 44 -11.17 7.29 3.31
CA LEU A 44 -9.94 7.87 3.87
C LEU A 44 -10.07 8.32 5.33
N THR A 45 -11.30 8.48 5.86
CA THR A 45 -11.47 8.74 7.30
C THR A 45 -11.26 7.49 8.16
N VAL A 46 -11.33 6.29 7.56
CA VAL A 46 -11.07 5.03 8.28
C VAL A 46 -9.55 4.88 8.46
N PRO A 47 -9.03 4.85 9.71
CA PRO A 47 -7.58 4.90 9.94
C PRO A 47 -6.81 3.77 9.24
N ALA A 48 -7.33 2.54 9.24
CA ALA A 48 -6.70 1.40 8.58
C ALA A 48 -6.55 1.59 7.06
N VAL A 49 -7.51 2.24 6.40
CA VAL A 49 -7.45 2.55 4.96
C VAL A 49 -6.37 3.60 4.70
N SER A 50 -6.40 4.70 5.44
CA SER A 50 -5.40 5.77 5.28
C SER A 50 -3.97 5.28 5.58
N ALA A 51 -3.80 4.41 6.59
CA ALA A 51 -2.52 3.81 6.93
C ALA A 51 -2.03 2.85 5.84
N ALA A 52 -2.91 2.00 5.30
CA ALA A 52 -2.56 1.07 4.22
C ALA A 52 -2.13 1.80 2.93
N ILE A 53 -2.86 2.85 2.54
CA ILE A 53 -2.49 3.65 1.36
C ILE A 53 -1.14 4.33 1.60
N ARG A 54 -0.98 5.00 2.74
CA ARG A 54 0.25 5.73 3.08
C ARG A 54 1.46 4.82 3.15
N VAL A 55 1.37 3.68 3.84
CA VAL A 55 2.52 2.77 3.99
C VAL A 55 2.97 2.20 2.65
N ILE A 56 2.07 1.93 1.71
CA ILE A 56 2.45 1.50 0.35
C ILE A 56 3.03 2.69 -0.43
N SER A 57 2.30 3.80 -0.53
CA SER A 57 2.69 4.92 -1.40
C SER A 57 3.97 5.61 -0.94
N GLU A 58 4.14 5.80 0.37
CA GLU A 58 5.31 6.44 0.94
C GLU A 58 6.51 5.49 0.87
N ALA A 59 6.35 4.20 1.18
CA ALA A 59 7.46 3.23 1.07
C ALA A 59 7.98 3.12 -0.36
N VAL A 60 7.10 3.08 -1.38
CA VAL A 60 7.52 3.10 -2.79
C VAL A 60 8.25 4.39 -3.13
N ALA A 61 7.70 5.54 -2.72
CA ALA A 61 8.27 6.84 -3.05
C ALA A 61 9.62 7.12 -2.38
N THR A 62 9.88 6.55 -1.20
CA THR A 62 11.16 6.71 -0.49
C THR A 62 12.31 5.92 -1.11
N LEU A 63 12.03 4.92 -1.94
CA LEU A 63 13.09 4.13 -2.57
C LEU A 63 13.86 4.99 -3.58
N GLU A 64 15.18 4.81 -3.61
CA GLU A 64 16.02 5.48 -4.59
C GLU A 64 15.66 5.01 -6.00
N VAL A 65 15.19 5.92 -6.84
CA VAL A 65 14.93 5.64 -8.25
C VAL A 65 16.20 5.84 -9.06
N LYS A 66 16.57 4.84 -9.87
CA LYS A 66 17.76 4.82 -10.73
C LYS A 66 17.33 4.75 -12.18
N VAL A 67 17.89 5.62 -13.02
CA VAL A 67 17.86 5.44 -14.47
C VAL A 67 19.15 4.72 -14.83
N GLN A 68 19.04 3.58 -15.47
CA GLN A 68 20.20 2.73 -15.74
C GLN A 68 20.30 2.42 -17.21
N ARG A 69 21.53 2.42 -17.71
CA ARG A 69 21.90 1.95 -19.04
C ARG A 69 22.58 0.60 -18.95
N LYS A 70 22.31 -0.27 -19.93
CA LYS A 70 22.97 -1.56 -20.08
C LYS A 70 24.39 -1.34 -20.60
N ASP A 71 25.36 -1.91 -19.90
CA ASP A 71 26.77 -1.93 -20.27
C ASP A 71 27.26 -3.38 -20.26
N GLY A 72 27.36 -3.99 -21.44
CA GLY A 72 27.55 -5.45 -21.54
C GLY A 72 26.43 -6.23 -20.84
N ASP A 73 26.80 -6.96 -19.78
CA ASP A 73 25.89 -7.77 -18.95
C ASP A 73 25.45 -7.08 -17.65
N THR A 74 25.94 -5.86 -17.36
CA THR A 74 25.61 -5.11 -16.15
C THR A 74 24.73 -3.90 -16.47
N TRP A 75 24.08 -3.38 -15.43
CA TRP A 75 23.33 -2.13 -15.47
C TRP A 75 24.11 -1.09 -14.70
N VAL A 76 24.35 0.06 -15.33
CA VAL A 76 25.10 1.18 -14.76
C VAL A 76 24.19 2.38 -14.70
N ASP A 77 24.27 3.12 -13.59
CA ASP A 77 23.47 4.32 -13.38
C ASP A 77 23.86 5.40 -14.41
N ASP A 78 22.86 5.98 -15.06
CA ASP A 78 22.99 7.06 -16.02
C ASP A 78 22.33 8.31 -15.43
N GLU A 79 23.13 9.11 -14.75
CA GLU A 79 22.67 10.33 -14.08
C GLU A 79 22.37 11.47 -15.06
N GLU A 80 22.90 11.42 -16.29
CA GLU A 80 22.73 12.43 -17.32
C GLU A 80 21.42 12.26 -18.11
N HIS A 81 20.77 11.10 -18.00
CA HIS A 81 19.51 10.84 -18.68
C HIS A 81 18.41 11.84 -18.27
N PRO A 82 17.64 12.45 -19.20
CA PRO A 82 16.64 13.50 -18.89
C PRO A 82 15.57 13.12 -17.86
N ALA A 83 15.25 11.84 -17.72
CA ALA A 83 14.32 11.34 -16.72
C ALA A 83 14.85 11.43 -15.27
N CYS A 84 16.17 11.42 -15.08
CA CYS A 84 16.81 11.42 -13.77
C CYS A 84 16.44 12.65 -12.91
N PRO A 85 16.62 13.90 -13.40
CA PRO A 85 16.25 15.10 -12.61
C PRO A 85 14.74 15.20 -12.34
N LEU A 86 13.88 14.64 -13.19
CA LEU A 86 12.42 14.64 -12.99
C LEU A 86 11.98 13.71 -11.85
N LEU A 87 12.65 12.55 -11.74
CA LEU A 87 12.30 11.52 -10.76
C LEU A 87 12.99 11.72 -9.40
N ARG A 88 14.24 12.21 -9.39
CA ARG A 88 15.02 12.45 -8.16
C ARG A 88 14.91 13.88 -7.63
N GLY A 89 14.61 14.83 -8.50
CA GLY A 89 14.50 16.25 -8.16
C GLY A 89 13.05 16.72 -8.23
N PHE A 90 12.79 17.61 -9.18
CA PHE A 90 11.48 18.22 -9.39
C PHE A 90 10.88 17.72 -10.69
N ALA A 91 9.71 17.10 -10.58
CA ALA A 91 8.95 16.63 -11.73
C ALA A 91 8.31 17.81 -12.48
N SER A 92 7.94 18.86 -11.74
CA SER A 92 7.52 20.17 -12.23
C SER A 92 7.90 21.25 -11.21
N PRO A 93 7.80 22.55 -11.52
CA PRO A 93 8.24 23.62 -10.60
C PRO A 93 7.58 23.64 -9.21
N TRP A 94 6.46 22.92 -9.03
CA TRP A 94 5.70 22.84 -7.78
C TRP A 94 5.51 21.42 -7.24
N LEU A 95 6.09 20.40 -7.90
CA LEU A 95 5.93 18.99 -7.50
C LEU A 95 7.26 18.25 -7.57
N SER A 96 7.68 17.65 -6.47
CA SER A 96 8.87 16.80 -6.43
C SER A 96 8.63 15.45 -7.13
N GLY A 97 9.73 14.80 -7.54
CA GLY A 97 9.66 13.43 -8.04
C GLY A 97 9.11 12.45 -7.00
N PHE A 98 9.48 12.64 -5.73
CA PHE A 98 8.93 11.90 -4.58
C PHE A 98 7.40 12.01 -4.50
N GLU A 99 6.86 13.23 -4.50
CA GLU A 99 5.41 13.44 -4.44
C GLU A 99 4.71 12.87 -5.67
N THR A 100 5.31 13.00 -6.85
CA THR A 100 4.76 12.42 -8.08
C THR A 100 4.62 10.90 -7.98
N ILE A 101 5.65 10.21 -7.50
CA ILE A 101 5.62 8.75 -7.31
C ILE A 101 4.59 8.37 -6.24
N ARG A 102 4.60 9.05 -5.09
CA ARG A 102 3.66 8.81 -4.00
C ARG A 102 2.22 8.96 -4.48
N ASP A 103 1.94 10.04 -5.20
CA ASP A 103 0.59 10.37 -5.65
C ASP A 103 0.11 9.38 -6.73
N LEU A 104 0.96 9.01 -7.70
CA LEU A 104 0.65 7.96 -8.68
C LEU A 104 0.29 6.63 -8.02
N VAL A 105 1.08 6.19 -7.03
CA VAL A 105 0.81 4.94 -6.30
C VAL A 105 -0.48 5.06 -5.49
N SER A 106 -0.66 6.15 -4.74
CA SER A 106 -1.88 6.42 -3.98
C SER A 106 -3.13 6.41 -4.88
N GLU A 107 -3.04 6.98 -6.07
CA GLU A 107 -4.13 6.96 -7.04
C GLU A 107 -4.42 5.56 -7.60
N SER A 108 -3.38 4.75 -7.85
CA SER A 108 -3.55 3.34 -8.21
C SER A 108 -4.31 2.53 -7.14
N LEU A 109 -4.22 2.96 -5.88
CA LEU A 109 -4.88 2.34 -4.74
C LEU A 109 -6.30 2.87 -4.48
N THR A 110 -6.63 4.05 -5.01
CA THR A 110 -7.87 4.77 -4.70
C THR A 110 -8.80 5.00 -5.90
N ARG A 111 -8.33 4.79 -7.14
CA ARG A 111 -9.11 5.03 -8.37
C ARG A 111 -9.08 3.83 -9.30
N ASP A 112 -10.23 3.48 -9.88
CA ASP A 112 -10.34 2.29 -10.73
C ASP A 112 -9.43 2.35 -11.97
N PHE A 113 -9.35 3.51 -12.60
CA PHE A 113 -8.41 3.75 -13.70
C PHE A 113 -6.96 3.95 -13.24
N GLY A 114 -6.71 4.02 -11.93
CA GLY A 114 -5.39 4.17 -11.35
C GLY A 114 -4.77 5.56 -11.43
N GLY A 115 -3.44 5.62 -11.35
CA GLY A 115 -2.66 6.86 -11.32
C GLY A 115 -2.31 7.35 -12.73
N LEU A 116 -2.54 8.64 -12.98
CA LEU A 116 -2.26 9.28 -14.27
C LEU A 116 -1.42 10.54 -14.11
N ALA A 117 -0.40 10.68 -14.96
CA ALA A 117 0.34 11.94 -15.11
C ALA A 117 0.73 12.15 -16.57
N TRP A 118 0.78 13.41 -16.99
CA TRP A 118 1.18 13.79 -18.35
C TRP A 118 2.67 14.15 -18.38
N VAL A 119 3.37 13.69 -19.41
CA VAL A 119 4.77 14.02 -19.65
C VAL A 119 4.82 15.09 -20.74
N ASN A 120 5.20 16.30 -20.35
CA ASN A 120 5.48 17.37 -21.27
C ASN A 120 6.85 17.12 -21.92
N ARG A 121 6.94 17.33 -23.24
CA ARG A 121 8.18 17.10 -23.99
C ARG A 121 8.61 18.33 -24.77
N ILE A 122 9.90 18.62 -24.72
CA ILE A 122 10.56 19.67 -25.51
C ILE A 122 11.61 18.98 -26.39
N ASP A 123 11.57 19.22 -27.70
CA ASP A 123 12.43 18.57 -28.69
C ASP A 123 12.47 17.03 -28.58
N GLY A 124 11.30 16.44 -28.26
CA GLY A 124 11.13 15.00 -28.10
C GLY A 124 11.57 14.44 -26.75
N LYS A 125 12.27 15.21 -25.90
CA LYS A 125 12.75 14.77 -24.59
C LYS A 125 11.76 15.11 -23.46
N PRO A 126 11.63 14.28 -22.41
CA PRO A 126 10.84 14.62 -21.23
C PRO A 126 11.40 15.88 -20.58
N ALA A 127 10.55 16.88 -20.37
CA ALA A 127 10.93 18.14 -19.73
C ALA A 127 10.21 18.35 -18.40
N GLU A 128 8.96 17.89 -18.27
CA GLU A 128 8.18 17.97 -17.04
C GLU A 128 7.20 16.79 -16.94
N ILE A 129 6.84 16.43 -15.71
CA ILE A 129 5.74 15.54 -15.39
C ILE A 129 4.68 16.36 -14.66
N ILE A 130 3.52 16.50 -15.28
CA ILE A 130 2.39 17.25 -14.75
C ILE A 130 1.34 16.29 -14.23
N HIS A 131 1.14 16.36 -12.91
CA HIS A 131 0.04 15.69 -12.25
C HIS A 131 -1.19 16.60 -12.24
N TYR A 132 -2.13 16.34 -13.13
CA TYR A 132 -3.35 17.14 -13.23
C TYR A 132 -4.37 16.75 -12.15
N ARG A 133 -5.24 17.70 -11.82
CA ARG A 133 -6.42 17.42 -11.00
C ARG A 133 -7.32 16.39 -11.67
N GLN A 134 -8.15 15.74 -10.86
CA GLN A 134 -9.11 14.73 -11.31
C GLN A 134 -9.96 15.20 -12.50
N ALA A 135 -10.32 14.24 -13.35
CA ALA A 135 -11.13 14.41 -14.57
C ALA A 135 -10.50 15.24 -15.71
N ILE A 136 -9.30 15.81 -15.53
CA ILE A 136 -8.60 16.51 -16.63
C ILE A 136 -7.96 15.54 -17.61
N ILE A 137 -7.34 14.47 -17.09
CA ILE A 137 -6.92 13.32 -17.88
C ILE A 137 -8.00 12.26 -17.76
N SER A 138 -8.45 11.73 -18.90
CA SER A 138 -9.37 10.59 -18.96
C SER A 138 -8.74 9.48 -19.79
N VAL A 139 -9.05 8.24 -19.44
CA VAL A 139 -8.67 7.04 -20.21
C VAL A 139 -9.93 6.31 -20.64
N GLN A 140 -9.93 5.83 -21.87
CA GLN A 140 -10.97 4.96 -22.42
C GLN A 140 -10.30 3.73 -23.01
N TYR A 141 -10.86 2.55 -22.72
CA TYR A 141 -10.32 1.29 -23.22
C TYR A 141 -11.14 0.82 -24.41
N ALA A 142 -10.47 0.37 -25.46
CA ALA A 142 -11.12 -0.29 -26.58
C ALA A 142 -11.83 -1.57 -26.08
N PRO A 143 -13.11 -1.81 -26.43
CA PRO A 143 -13.88 -2.94 -25.89
C PRO A 143 -13.34 -4.33 -26.21
N ASP A 144 -12.62 -4.45 -27.33
CA ASP A 144 -12.10 -5.69 -27.90
C ASP A 144 -10.65 -5.97 -27.47
N THR A 145 -9.77 -4.97 -27.51
CA THR A 145 -8.34 -5.13 -27.23
C THR A 145 -7.92 -4.67 -25.83
N GLY A 146 -8.75 -3.87 -25.16
CA GLY A 146 -8.35 -3.18 -23.94
C GLY A 146 -7.28 -2.11 -24.17
N GLU A 147 -7.06 -1.66 -25.41
CA GLU A 147 -6.07 -0.62 -25.71
C GLU A 147 -6.52 0.73 -25.12
N PRO A 148 -5.69 1.41 -24.30
CA PRO A 148 -6.06 2.67 -23.69
C PRO A 148 -5.86 3.84 -24.66
N THR A 149 -6.91 4.63 -24.85
CA THR A 149 -6.87 5.96 -25.46
C THR A 149 -6.95 7.02 -24.36
N TYR A 150 -5.97 7.92 -24.33
CA TYR A 150 -5.91 9.01 -23.35
C TYR A 150 -6.38 10.32 -23.94
N ARG A 151 -7.13 11.09 -23.15
CA ARG A 151 -7.47 12.47 -23.48
C ARG A 151 -7.06 13.42 -22.36
N LEU A 152 -6.40 14.51 -22.73
CA LEU A 152 -6.10 15.63 -21.86
C LEU A 152 -7.02 16.79 -22.24
N SER A 153 -7.90 17.23 -21.33
CA SER A 153 -8.90 18.28 -21.59
C SER A 153 -9.72 18.02 -22.88
N GLY A 154 -10.07 16.76 -23.13
CA GLY A 154 -10.85 16.33 -24.30
C GLY A 154 -10.04 16.10 -25.58
N GLN A 155 -8.75 16.46 -25.63
CA GLN A 155 -7.89 16.21 -26.78
C GLN A 155 -7.13 14.89 -26.63
N VAL A 156 -7.12 14.07 -27.68
CA VAL A 156 -6.37 12.80 -27.70
C VAL A 156 -4.88 13.11 -27.63
N VAL A 157 -4.19 12.47 -26.69
CA VAL A 157 -2.74 12.59 -26.50
C VAL A 157 -2.05 11.25 -26.72
N PRO A 158 -0.79 11.23 -27.20
CA PRO A 158 -0.06 9.99 -27.42
C PRO A 158 0.13 9.20 -26.12
N THR A 159 -0.03 7.88 -26.18
CA THR A 159 0.18 6.97 -25.04
C THR A 159 1.57 7.08 -24.42
N ARG A 160 2.59 7.44 -25.22
CA ARG A 160 3.97 7.64 -24.73
C ARG A 160 4.13 8.88 -23.83
N ASP A 161 3.17 9.79 -23.86
CA ASP A 161 3.21 11.04 -23.09
C ASP A 161 2.36 10.92 -21.81
N ILE A 162 1.89 9.71 -21.47
CA ILE A 162 1.12 9.44 -20.27
C ILE A 162 1.78 8.35 -19.44
N ILE A 163 2.15 8.71 -18.20
CA ILE A 163 2.43 7.75 -17.14
C ILE A 163 1.08 7.25 -16.65
N HIS A 164 0.87 5.94 -16.75
CA HIS A 164 -0.37 5.28 -16.33
C HIS A 164 -0.01 4.08 -15.47
N LEU A 165 -0.33 4.16 -14.18
CA LEU A 165 -0.15 3.10 -13.20
C LEU A 165 -1.51 2.49 -12.87
N THR A 166 -1.78 1.32 -13.45
CA THR A 166 -3.05 0.60 -13.27
C THR A 166 -3.04 -0.33 -12.07
N GLY A 167 -4.18 -0.51 -11.42
CA GLY A 167 -4.39 -1.57 -10.43
C GLY A 167 -4.54 -2.96 -11.06
N PRO A 168 -4.37 -4.05 -10.27
CA PRO A 168 -4.30 -5.43 -10.76
C PRO A 168 -5.60 -5.99 -11.36
N PHE A 169 -6.76 -5.38 -11.09
CA PHE A 169 -8.08 -5.88 -11.53
C PHE A 169 -8.86 -4.88 -12.41
N GLY A 170 -8.18 -3.85 -12.94
CA GLY A 170 -8.87 -2.71 -13.57
C GLY A 170 -9.77 -1.92 -12.61
N ARG A 171 -9.67 -2.22 -11.31
CA ARG A 171 -10.34 -1.55 -10.19
C ARG A 171 -9.36 -1.40 -9.04
N CYS A 172 -9.56 -0.37 -8.24
CA CYS A 172 -8.67 -0.11 -7.11
C CYS A 172 -9.04 -0.95 -5.88
N PRO A 173 -8.07 -1.28 -5.01
CA PRO A 173 -8.32 -1.92 -3.72
C PRO A 173 -9.38 -1.21 -2.87
N LEU A 174 -9.41 0.13 -2.88
CA LEU A 174 -10.40 0.90 -2.13
C LEU A 174 -11.83 0.59 -2.55
N ASN A 175 -12.10 0.49 -3.86
CA ASN A 175 -13.44 0.18 -4.37
C ASN A 175 -13.76 -1.31 -4.23
N LEU A 176 -12.77 -2.19 -4.38
CA LEU A 176 -12.95 -3.63 -4.14
C LEU A 176 -13.29 -3.95 -2.68
N ALA A 177 -12.81 -3.14 -1.74
CA ALA A 177 -13.07 -3.28 -0.31
C ALA A 177 -14.16 -2.34 0.23
N ALA A 178 -14.95 -1.71 -0.64
CA ALA A 178 -15.91 -0.67 -0.24
C ALA A 178 -16.90 -1.16 0.84
N GLU A 179 -17.35 -2.41 0.77
CA GLU A 179 -18.26 -2.99 1.75
C GLU A 179 -17.61 -3.15 3.13
N ALA A 180 -16.41 -3.76 3.17
CA ALA A 180 -15.61 -3.94 4.38
C ALA A 180 -15.29 -2.58 5.05
N ILE A 181 -14.84 -1.61 4.24
CA ILE A 181 -14.59 -0.24 4.72
C ILE A 181 -15.89 0.39 5.25
N GLY A 182 -17.02 0.16 4.58
CA GLY A 182 -18.33 0.62 5.02
C GLY A 182 -18.73 0.06 6.38
N VAL A 183 -18.51 -1.24 6.61
CA VAL A 183 -18.72 -1.87 7.92
C VAL A 183 -17.82 -1.22 8.97
N ALA A 184 -16.52 -1.06 8.70
CA ALA A 184 -15.58 -0.39 9.60
C ALA A 184 -16.05 1.00 10.02
N TRP A 185 -16.48 1.79 9.05
CA TRP A 185 -16.97 3.14 9.27
C TRP A 185 -18.26 3.18 10.08
N GLN A 186 -19.20 2.26 9.83
CA GLN A 186 -20.43 2.15 10.63
C GLN A 186 -20.14 1.71 12.07
N MET A 187 -19.20 0.78 12.26
CA MET A 187 -18.77 0.37 13.60
C MET A 187 -18.13 1.54 14.36
N GLU A 188 -17.35 2.38 13.68
CA GLU A 188 -16.79 3.58 14.28
C GLU A 188 -17.86 4.59 14.68
N LYS A 189 -18.86 4.82 13.83
CA LYS A 189 -20.03 5.64 14.17
C LYS A 189 -20.85 5.08 15.32
N TYR A 190 -21.04 3.76 15.35
CA TYR A 190 -21.71 3.08 16.45
C TYR A 190 -20.94 3.29 17.77
N ALA A 191 -19.62 3.09 17.76
CA ALA A 191 -18.76 3.35 18.91
C ALA A 191 -18.85 4.81 19.35
N ALA A 192 -18.73 5.76 18.41
CA ALA A 192 -18.87 7.18 18.72
C ALA A 192 -20.22 7.48 19.37
N ARG A 193 -21.34 7.01 18.81
CA ARG A 193 -22.68 7.18 19.41
C ARG A 193 -22.80 6.53 20.78
N LEU A 194 -22.23 5.35 20.98
CA LEU A 194 -22.22 4.65 22.26
C LEU A 194 -21.55 5.50 23.34
N PHE A 195 -20.43 6.15 23.02
CA PHE A 195 -19.69 7.01 23.96
C PHE A 195 -20.26 8.43 24.07
N THR A 196 -20.75 9.04 22.99
CA THR A 196 -21.29 10.41 22.97
C THR A 196 -22.69 10.51 23.56
N ASN A 197 -23.56 9.53 23.31
CA ASN A 197 -24.90 9.51 23.92
C ASN A 197 -24.84 9.13 25.41
N GLY A 198 -23.64 8.85 25.94
CA GLY A 198 -23.32 8.91 27.36
C GLY A 198 -24.28 8.17 28.29
N ALA A 199 -24.81 7.01 27.93
CA ALA A 199 -25.59 6.19 28.86
C ALA A 199 -26.06 4.90 28.18
N ARG A 200 -25.29 3.82 28.31
CA ARG A 200 -26.01 2.67 28.87
C ARG A 200 -26.43 3.12 30.26
N PRO A 201 -27.72 2.98 30.66
CA PRO A 201 -28.07 3.17 32.06
C PRO A 201 -27.05 2.37 32.87
N ALA A 202 -26.36 2.98 33.84
CA ALA A 202 -25.41 2.24 34.68
C ALA A 202 -26.11 1.09 35.43
N GLY A 203 -27.44 1.12 35.43
CA GLY A 203 -28.35 0.17 36.02
C GLY A 203 -29.79 0.62 35.82
N VAL A 204 -30.71 -0.22 36.26
CA VAL A 204 -32.14 0.10 36.34
C VAL A 204 -32.50 0.24 37.81
N LEU A 205 -33.19 1.33 38.16
CA LEU A 205 -33.81 1.47 39.47
C LEU A 205 -35.17 0.78 39.44
N GLN A 206 -35.26 -0.40 40.04
CA GLN A 206 -36.46 -1.23 40.06
C GLN A 206 -37.26 -0.98 41.34
N PHE A 207 -38.51 -0.56 41.22
CA PHE A 207 -39.43 -0.41 42.35
C PHE A 207 -40.19 -1.72 42.63
N PRO A 208 -40.59 -1.98 43.89
CA PRO A 208 -41.43 -3.13 44.24
C PRO A 208 -42.76 -3.15 43.48
N ALA A 209 -43.27 -4.35 43.21
CA ALA A 209 -44.55 -4.53 42.52
C ALA A 209 -45.71 -3.94 43.35
N GLY A 210 -46.55 -3.11 42.73
CA GLY A 210 -47.72 -2.48 43.37
C GLY A 210 -47.54 -1.01 43.76
N VAL A 211 -46.32 -0.47 43.69
CA VAL A 211 -46.06 0.97 43.92
C VAL A 211 -46.49 1.77 42.69
N LYS A 212 -47.51 2.64 42.85
CA LYS A 212 -47.91 3.63 41.84
C LYS A 212 -47.29 4.98 42.19
N LEU A 213 -46.17 5.29 41.55
CA LEU A 213 -45.57 6.63 41.63
C LEU A 213 -46.42 7.61 40.82
N GLY A 214 -46.94 8.66 41.45
CA GLY A 214 -47.53 9.79 40.72
C GLY A 214 -46.47 10.61 39.99
N ASP A 215 -46.84 11.31 38.92
CA ASP A 215 -45.91 12.04 38.03
C ASP A 215 -44.99 13.03 38.79
N SER A 216 -45.52 13.69 39.82
CA SER A 216 -44.75 14.60 40.69
C SER A 216 -43.67 13.88 41.51
N ALA A 217 -43.94 12.66 41.99
CA ALA A 217 -42.98 11.86 42.73
C ALA A 217 -41.87 11.34 41.80
N LEU A 218 -42.23 10.88 40.60
CA LEU A 218 -41.28 10.44 39.58
C LEU A 218 -40.34 11.57 39.15
N ALA A 219 -40.86 12.78 38.97
CA ALA A 219 -40.04 13.95 38.63
C ALA A 219 -39.03 14.29 39.73
N LYS A 220 -39.42 14.21 41.01
CA LYS A 220 -38.52 14.44 42.15
C LYS A 220 -37.44 13.37 42.27
N ILE A 221 -37.80 12.10 42.07
CA ILE A 221 -36.85 10.97 42.08
C ILE A 221 -35.84 11.15 40.94
N LYS A 222 -36.30 11.47 39.72
CA LYS A 222 -35.41 11.72 38.57
C LYS A 222 -34.48 12.90 38.81
N ALA A 223 -34.99 13.99 39.38
CA ALA A 223 -34.20 15.18 39.69
C ALA A 223 -33.14 14.90 40.77
N GLY A 224 -33.49 14.19 41.84
CA GLY A 224 -32.56 13.77 42.89
C GLY A 224 -31.49 12.80 42.38
N TRP A 225 -31.90 11.84 41.55
CA TRP A 225 -30.98 10.90 40.90
C TRP A 225 -29.98 11.61 39.98
N ASN A 226 -30.45 12.53 39.13
CA ASN A 226 -29.58 13.30 38.26
C ASN A 226 -28.67 14.27 39.04
N ALA A 227 -29.11 14.81 40.17
CA ALA A 227 -28.26 15.64 41.02
C ALA A 227 -27.14 14.83 41.69
N ALA A 228 -27.44 13.60 42.12
CA ALA A 228 -26.48 12.72 42.78
C ALA A 228 -25.52 12.01 41.81
N PHE A 229 -25.99 11.65 40.60
CA PHE A 229 -25.28 10.78 39.67
C PHE A 229 -25.12 11.33 38.25
N GLY A 230 -25.76 12.46 37.93
CA GLY A 230 -25.66 13.12 36.63
C GLY A 230 -24.47 14.07 36.57
N GLY A 231 -23.33 13.60 36.08
CA GLY A 231 -22.15 14.43 35.82
C GLY A 231 -20.87 13.60 35.77
N SER A 232 -19.92 14.00 34.93
CA SER A 232 -18.64 13.29 34.71
C SER A 232 -17.72 13.24 35.94
N GLY A 233 -18.09 13.88 37.06
CA GLY A 233 -17.34 13.88 38.32
C GLY A 233 -18.05 13.22 39.52
N ASN A 234 -19.28 12.73 39.37
CA ASN A 234 -20.12 12.28 40.52
C ASN A 234 -20.13 10.75 40.74
N GLY A 235 -19.18 10.01 40.15
CA GLY A 235 -19.18 8.53 40.11
C GLY A 235 -18.93 7.80 41.44
N ALA A 236 -18.81 8.50 42.58
CA ALA A 236 -18.43 7.92 43.87
C ALA A 236 -19.47 8.12 45.00
N GLY A 237 -20.68 8.60 44.70
CA GLY A 237 -21.75 8.75 45.69
C GLY A 237 -22.39 7.42 46.09
N THR A 238 -22.64 7.21 47.39
CA THR A 238 -23.45 6.06 47.87
C THR A 238 -24.91 6.23 47.41
N ALA A 239 -25.43 5.26 46.64
CA ALA A 239 -26.82 5.26 46.19
C ALA A 239 -27.77 4.93 47.34
N ILE A 240 -28.53 5.92 47.79
CA ILE A 240 -29.68 5.72 48.68
C ILE A 240 -30.91 5.52 47.81
N THR A 241 -31.57 4.37 47.95
CA THR A 241 -32.78 4.04 47.20
C THR A 241 -34.03 4.29 48.05
N TRP A 242 -35.09 4.79 47.42
CA TRP A 242 -36.37 5.11 48.09
C TRP A 242 -37.29 3.90 48.14
N ASP A 243 -38.03 3.70 49.24
CA ASP A 243 -39.11 2.71 49.38
C ASP A 243 -38.78 1.31 48.85
N GLY A 244 -37.61 0.78 49.23
CA GLY A 244 -37.20 -0.57 48.83
C GLY A 244 -36.89 -0.72 47.34
N ALA A 245 -36.68 0.37 46.61
CA ALA A 245 -36.16 0.31 45.25
C ALA A 245 -34.77 -0.33 45.23
N GLU A 246 -34.54 -1.19 44.24
CA GLU A 246 -33.28 -1.90 44.07
C GLU A 246 -32.55 -1.33 42.86
N TRP A 247 -31.27 -0.97 43.04
CA TRP A 247 -30.41 -0.64 41.91
C TRP A 247 -29.81 -1.91 41.33
N LYS A 248 -30.18 -2.24 40.10
CA LYS A 248 -29.59 -3.37 39.37
C LYS A 248 -28.56 -2.86 38.38
N PRO A 249 -27.24 -3.01 38.66
CA PRO A 249 -26.22 -2.55 37.72
C PRO A 249 -26.32 -3.35 36.43
N LEU A 250 -26.28 -2.66 35.29
CA LEU A 250 -26.14 -3.30 33.99
C LEU A 250 -24.65 -3.57 33.78
N SER A 251 -24.23 -4.81 34.04
CA SER A 251 -22.85 -5.27 33.85
C SER A 251 -22.39 -5.08 32.40
N PHE A 252 -21.08 -4.83 32.21
CA PHE A 252 -20.42 -4.92 30.90
C PHE A 252 -20.63 -6.33 30.34
N SER A 253 -21.48 -6.44 29.32
CA SER A 253 -21.83 -7.73 28.73
C SER A 253 -20.74 -8.21 27.79
N SER A 254 -20.66 -9.54 27.58
CA SER A 254 -19.89 -10.25 26.55
C SER A 254 -19.90 -9.59 25.15
N VAL A 255 -20.87 -8.74 24.87
CA VAL A 255 -21.04 -7.98 23.62
C VAL A 255 -19.92 -6.96 23.40
N ASP A 256 -19.34 -6.35 24.44
CA ASP A 256 -18.33 -5.30 24.24
C ASP A 256 -16.95 -5.89 23.87
N SER A 257 -16.58 -7.03 24.47
CA SER A 257 -15.40 -7.79 24.05
C SER A 257 -15.54 -8.31 22.61
N GLN A 258 -16.72 -8.84 22.26
CA GLN A 258 -17.04 -9.24 20.88
C GLN A 258 -16.99 -8.05 19.92
N PHE A 259 -17.41 -6.85 20.33
CA PHE A 259 -17.33 -5.65 19.50
C PHE A 259 -15.89 -5.23 19.21
N LEU A 260 -14.99 -5.32 20.20
CA LEU A 260 -13.56 -5.06 19.99
C LEU A 260 -12.95 -6.08 19.02
N GLU A 261 -13.27 -7.37 19.16
CA GLU A 261 -12.82 -8.43 18.26
C GLU A 261 -13.29 -8.18 16.82
N LEU A 262 -14.56 -7.79 16.63
CA LEU A 262 -15.08 -7.42 15.31
C LEU A 262 -14.33 -6.23 14.71
N ARG A 263 -13.97 -5.21 15.51
CA ARG A 263 -13.18 -4.07 15.02
C ARG A 263 -11.79 -4.47 14.59
N LYS A 264 -11.15 -5.38 15.33
CA LYS A 264 -9.83 -5.93 14.98
C LYS A 264 -9.89 -6.75 13.69
N PHE A 265 -10.88 -7.63 13.56
CA PHE A 265 -11.12 -8.39 12.33
C PHE A 265 -11.32 -7.46 11.13
N GLN A 266 -12.02 -6.34 11.31
CA GLN A 266 -12.24 -5.38 10.25
C GLN A 266 -10.95 -4.68 9.78
N VAL A 267 -10.01 -4.42 10.69
CA VAL A 267 -8.68 -3.92 10.35
C VAL A 267 -7.92 -4.95 9.51
N ASP A 268 -7.98 -6.23 9.87
CA ASP A 268 -7.34 -7.31 9.12
C ASP A 268 -7.96 -7.52 7.73
N GLU A 269 -9.28 -7.34 7.58
CA GLU A 269 -9.96 -7.40 6.29
C GLU A 269 -9.54 -6.26 5.36
N ILE A 270 -9.43 -5.04 5.89
CA ILE A 270 -8.90 -3.89 5.15
C ILE A 270 -7.43 -4.15 4.78
N ALA A 271 -6.60 -4.59 5.72
CA ALA A 271 -5.19 -4.92 5.46
C ALA A 271 -5.04 -5.95 4.32
N ARG A 272 -5.90 -6.98 4.31
CA ARG A 272 -5.96 -8.00 3.26
C ARG A 272 -6.31 -7.43 1.89
N ALA A 273 -7.26 -6.50 1.82
CA ALA A 273 -7.65 -5.87 0.55
C ALA A 273 -6.49 -5.09 -0.10
N PHE A 274 -5.68 -4.40 0.71
CA PHE A 274 -4.48 -3.70 0.24
C PHE A 274 -3.24 -4.59 0.18
N ARG A 275 -3.35 -5.88 0.56
CA ARG A 275 -2.24 -6.84 0.66
C ARG A 275 -1.10 -6.36 1.57
N VAL A 276 -1.44 -5.60 2.62
CA VAL A 276 -0.50 -5.09 3.62
C VAL A 276 -0.50 -6.01 4.84
N PRO A 277 0.66 -6.45 5.36
CA PRO A 277 0.72 -7.16 6.64
C PRO A 277 0.13 -6.30 7.76
N PRO A 278 -0.73 -6.84 8.65
CA PRO A 278 -1.38 -6.04 9.71
C PRO A 278 -0.43 -5.24 10.60
N SER A 279 0.79 -5.75 10.82
CA SER A 279 1.82 -5.03 11.59
C SER A 279 2.28 -3.72 10.96
N MET A 280 2.24 -3.61 9.62
CA MET A 280 2.65 -2.41 8.88
C MET A 280 1.62 -1.28 9.01
N ILE A 281 0.40 -1.59 9.45
CA ILE A 281 -0.63 -0.62 9.83
C ILE A 281 -0.81 -0.55 11.36
N TYR A 282 0.21 -0.97 12.11
CA TYR A 282 0.26 -0.95 13.59
C TYR A 282 -0.77 -1.84 14.29
N SER A 283 -1.26 -2.89 13.64
CA SER A 283 -2.01 -3.98 14.29
C SER A 283 -1.02 -5.05 14.79
N LEU A 284 -0.64 -4.97 16.07
CA LEU A 284 0.47 -5.75 16.65
C LEU A 284 0.04 -6.96 17.49
N ASP A 285 -1.23 -7.37 17.46
CA ASP A 285 -1.75 -8.45 18.32
C ASP A 285 -1.01 -9.80 18.16
N ARG A 286 -0.39 -10.04 17.01
CA ARG A 286 0.38 -11.27 16.70
C ARG A 286 1.84 -11.01 16.32
N ALA A 287 2.31 -9.77 16.41
CA ALA A 287 3.66 -9.41 16.02
C ALA A 287 4.62 -9.55 17.20
N THR A 288 5.57 -10.49 17.12
CA THR A 288 6.69 -10.58 18.05
C THR A 288 7.92 -9.90 17.46
N TRP A 289 8.69 -9.19 18.29
CA TRP A 289 9.90 -8.45 17.87
C TRP A 289 10.92 -9.33 17.11
N SER A 290 10.98 -10.62 17.44
CA SER A 290 11.85 -11.60 16.79
C SER A 290 11.51 -11.90 15.33
N ASN A 291 10.32 -11.53 14.85
CA ASN A 291 9.86 -11.77 13.48
C ASN A 291 9.83 -10.50 12.60
N SER A 292 10.25 -9.35 13.13
CA SER A 292 10.12 -8.05 12.46
C SER A 292 10.83 -7.98 11.10
N GLU A 293 12.01 -8.58 11.00
CA GLU A 293 12.81 -8.58 9.78
C GLU A 293 12.16 -9.41 8.65
N GLN A 294 11.67 -10.61 8.99
CA GLN A 294 10.95 -11.46 8.04
C GLN A 294 9.67 -10.77 7.57
N MET A 295 8.95 -10.10 8.47
CA MET A 295 7.75 -9.32 8.11
C MET A 295 8.07 -8.15 7.15
N GLY A 296 9.22 -7.50 7.32
CA GLY A 296 9.73 -6.50 6.37
C GLY A 296 9.98 -7.08 4.98
N ARG A 297 10.60 -8.27 4.91
CA ARG A 297 10.83 -8.97 3.63
C ARG A 297 9.54 -9.41 2.96
N GLU A 298 8.58 -9.94 3.72
CA GLU A 298 7.26 -10.32 3.21
C GLU A 298 6.50 -9.12 2.67
N PHE A 299 6.56 -7.98 3.36
CA PHE A 299 5.98 -6.72 2.88
C PHE A 299 6.61 -6.27 1.56
N LEU A 300 7.94 -6.25 1.46
CA LEU A 300 8.63 -5.90 0.21
C LEU A 300 8.25 -6.86 -0.93
N THR A 301 8.35 -8.16 -0.69
CA THR A 301 8.21 -9.20 -1.72
C THR A 301 6.78 -9.34 -2.22
N TYR A 302 5.80 -9.34 -1.30
CA TYR A 302 4.42 -9.65 -1.65
C TYR A 302 3.56 -8.40 -1.80
N CYS A 303 3.84 -7.31 -1.08
CA CYS A 303 3.07 -6.07 -1.20
C CYS A 303 3.73 -5.10 -2.19
N LEU A 304 4.96 -4.66 -1.93
CA LEU A 304 5.56 -3.55 -2.69
C LEU A 304 6.05 -3.95 -4.09
N GLU A 305 6.66 -5.13 -4.25
CA GLU A 305 7.29 -5.55 -5.51
C GLU A 305 6.32 -5.50 -6.72
N PRO A 306 5.06 -5.97 -6.64
CA PRO A 306 4.08 -5.79 -7.72
C PRO A 306 3.85 -4.32 -8.10
N HIS A 307 3.75 -3.41 -7.12
CA HIS A 307 3.57 -1.98 -7.37
C HIS A 307 4.83 -1.37 -8.00
N LEU A 308 6.02 -1.75 -7.52
CA LEU A 308 7.30 -1.30 -8.07
C LEU A 308 7.44 -1.72 -9.54
N ARG A 309 7.19 -2.99 -9.86
CA ARG A 309 7.28 -3.48 -11.25
C ARG A 309 6.31 -2.76 -12.19
N ALA A 310 5.07 -2.56 -11.75
CA ALA A 310 4.08 -1.83 -12.54
C ALA A 310 4.50 -0.36 -12.76
N LEU A 311 5.02 0.29 -11.71
CA LEU A 311 5.52 1.66 -11.79
C LEU A 311 6.76 1.78 -12.67
N GLU A 312 7.75 0.90 -12.54
CA GLU A 312 8.94 0.83 -13.39
C GLU A 312 8.58 0.72 -14.87
N ALA A 313 7.63 -0.16 -15.18
CA ALA A 313 7.13 -0.33 -16.55
C ALA A 313 6.40 0.93 -17.05
N ALA A 314 5.54 1.53 -16.22
CA ALA A 314 4.81 2.75 -16.55
C ALA A 314 5.74 3.94 -16.79
N LEU A 315 6.71 4.15 -15.91
CA LEU A 315 7.74 5.20 -16.03
C LEU A 315 8.63 4.94 -17.25
N THR A 316 9.10 3.70 -17.47
CA THR A 316 9.94 3.36 -18.63
C THR A 316 9.20 3.61 -19.94
N ARG A 317 7.91 3.24 -20.01
CA ARG A 317 7.08 3.48 -21.19
C ARG A 317 6.89 4.98 -21.48
N ALA A 318 6.84 5.81 -20.45
CA ALA A 318 6.53 7.24 -20.59
C ALA A 318 7.78 8.14 -20.68
N LEU A 319 8.90 7.73 -20.10
CA LEU A 319 10.10 8.57 -19.97
C LEU A 319 11.29 8.08 -20.81
N ILE A 320 11.31 6.80 -21.21
CA ILE A 320 12.34 6.24 -22.08
C ILE A 320 11.79 6.10 -23.50
N ASP A 321 12.55 6.62 -24.47
CA ASP A 321 12.16 6.56 -25.88
C ASP A 321 12.07 5.11 -26.39
N PRO A 322 11.11 4.79 -27.28
CA PRO A 322 10.87 3.41 -27.73
C PRO A 322 12.12 2.69 -28.26
N GLY A 323 13.04 3.41 -28.91
CA GLY A 323 14.31 2.86 -29.42
C GLY A 323 15.29 2.43 -28.33
N ASP A 324 15.22 3.09 -27.17
CA ASP A 324 16.20 2.96 -26.08
C ASP A 324 15.73 2.00 -24.97
N ARG A 325 14.48 1.54 -24.99
CA ARG A 325 13.92 0.65 -23.94
C ARG A 325 14.59 -0.73 -23.82
N ARG A 326 15.43 -1.11 -24.78
CA ARG A 326 16.25 -2.34 -24.71
C ARG A 326 17.54 -2.13 -23.95
N THR A 327 18.04 -0.90 -23.91
CA THR A 327 19.32 -0.51 -23.33
C THR A 327 19.15 0.36 -22.09
N PHE A 328 17.98 0.94 -21.85
CA PHE A 328 17.67 1.75 -20.68
C PHE A 328 16.50 1.18 -19.87
N ARG A 329 16.58 1.34 -18.56
CA ARG A 329 15.49 1.02 -17.62
C ARG A 329 15.39 2.05 -16.51
N ILE A 330 14.21 2.14 -15.90
CA ILE A 330 14.01 2.79 -14.61
C ILE A 330 13.88 1.68 -13.56
N TRP A 331 14.64 1.79 -12.48
CA TRP A 331 14.78 0.77 -11.46
C TRP A 331 14.72 1.39 -10.07
N PHE A 332 13.88 0.87 -9.18
CA PHE A 332 13.89 1.27 -7.78
C PHE A 332 14.86 0.41 -6.98
N GLU A 333 15.77 1.03 -6.23
CA GLU A 333 16.70 0.31 -5.40
C GLU A 333 15.95 -0.39 -4.25
N ARG A 334 16.00 -1.72 -4.24
CA ARG A 334 15.35 -2.54 -3.20
C ARG A 334 16.35 -2.96 -2.14
N ASP A 335 17.64 -2.88 -2.45
CA ASP A 335 18.70 -3.36 -1.57
C ASP A 335 18.74 -2.58 -0.26
N ASP A 336 18.30 -1.33 -0.22
CA ASP A 336 18.25 -0.57 1.04
C ASP A 336 17.28 -1.20 2.07
N LEU A 337 16.19 -1.82 1.59
CA LEU A 337 15.24 -2.55 2.46
C LEU A 337 15.72 -3.97 2.82
N THR A 338 16.58 -4.59 2.01
CA THR A 338 17.08 -5.97 2.23
C THR A 338 18.48 -6.03 2.86
N ARG A 339 19.22 -4.90 2.87
CA ARG A 339 20.55 -4.75 3.51
C ARG A 339 20.55 -4.91 5.02
N ALA A 340 19.37 -4.96 5.65
CA ALA A 340 19.23 -5.26 7.08
C ALA A 340 19.90 -6.57 7.50
N ASP A 341 20.25 -7.46 6.55
CA ASP A 341 20.85 -8.75 6.87
C ASP A 341 21.94 -9.21 5.89
N ILE A 342 23.00 -8.42 5.86
CA ILE A 342 24.30 -8.83 5.31
C ILE A 342 24.80 -10.10 6.02
N GLY A 343 24.39 -10.35 7.26
CA GLY A 343 24.82 -11.50 8.08
C GLY A 343 24.35 -12.85 7.53
N GLN A 344 23.04 -13.07 7.36
CA GLN A 344 22.55 -14.34 6.80
C GLN A 344 22.92 -14.47 5.34
N ARG A 345 22.99 -13.37 4.57
CA ARG A 345 23.44 -13.41 3.18
C ARG A 345 24.90 -13.83 3.06
N ALA A 346 25.80 -13.23 3.83
CA ALA A 346 27.20 -13.65 3.90
C ALA A 346 27.31 -15.11 4.35
N THR A 347 26.50 -15.53 5.33
CA THR A 347 26.43 -16.93 5.79
C THR A 347 25.98 -17.87 4.67
N ALA A 348 24.93 -17.50 3.93
CA ALA A 348 24.38 -18.27 2.81
C ALA A 348 25.38 -18.38 1.67
N TYR A 349 25.99 -17.27 1.23
CA TYR A 349 27.02 -17.29 0.19
C TYR A 349 28.25 -18.09 0.62
N SER A 350 28.70 -17.92 1.87
CA SER A 350 29.79 -18.71 2.41
C SER A 350 29.47 -20.20 2.36
N SER A 351 28.26 -20.61 2.75
CA SER A 351 27.80 -22.00 2.69
C SER A 351 27.71 -22.54 1.26
N LEU A 352 27.14 -21.78 0.33
CA LEU A 352 26.99 -22.17 -1.08
C LEU A 352 28.33 -22.27 -1.82
N ILE A 353 29.28 -21.37 -1.52
CA ILE A 353 30.65 -21.41 -2.07
C ILE A 353 31.44 -22.56 -1.45
N THR A 354 31.37 -22.74 -0.12
CA THR A 354 32.03 -23.84 0.61
C THR A 354 31.56 -25.21 0.10
N SER A 355 30.27 -25.35 -0.18
CA SER A 355 29.66 -26.57 -0.73
C SER A 355 29.86 -26.74 -2.24
N ARG A 356 30.51 -25.77 -2.91
CA ARG A 356 30.78 -25.76 -4.36
C ARG A 356 29.51 -25.80 -5.21
N VAL A 357 28.39 -25.30 -4.69
CA VAL A 357 27.15 -25.13 -5.46
C VAL A 357 27.24 -23.93 -6.40
N ILE A 358 27.89 -22.86 -5.94
CA ILE A 358 28.21 -21.67 -6.75
C ILE A 358 29.68 -21.28 -6.58
N ASN A 359 30.24 -20.54 -7.53
CA ASN A 359 31.55 -19.91 -7.42
C ASN A 359 31.44 -18.43 -6.96
N PRO A 360 32.56 -17.81 -6.50
CA PRO A 360 32.55 -16.41 -6.08
C PRO A 360 32.03 -15.41 -7.12
N ASN A 361 32.30 -15.61 -8.41
CA ASN A 361 31.82 -14.71 -9.47
C ASN A 361 30.31 -14.83 -9.71
N GLU A 362 29.71 -16.01 -9.51
CA GLU A 362 28.27 -16.21 -9.55
C GLU A 362 27.57 -15.49 -8.40
N ALA A 363 28.13 -15.58 -7.19
CA ALA A 363 27.64 -14.79 -6.05
C ALA A 363 27.77 -13.28 -6.32
N ARG A 364 28.91 -12.82 -6.87
CA ARG A 364 29.11 -11.41 -7.25
C ARG A 364 28.13 -10.96 -8.33
N LYS A 365 27.80 -11.82 -9.29
CA LYS A 365 26.79 -11.54 -10.31
C LYS A 365 25.41 -11.33 -9.71
N TRP A 366 25.03 -12.09 -8.68
CA TRP A 366 23.78 -11.87 -7.94
C TRP A 366 23.76 -10.51 -7.23
N GLU A 367 24.93 -10.06 -6.76
CA GLU A 367 25.14 -8.74 -6.14
C GLU A 367 25.34 -7.60 -7.14
N GLY A 368 25.28 -7.86 -8.45
CA GLY A 368 25.61 -6.86 -9.47
C GLY A 368 27.07 -6.37 -9.42
N LEU A 369 27.96 -7.08 -8.73
CA LEU A 369 29.39 -6.76 -8.61
C LEU A 369 30.17 -7.33 -9.80
N PRO A 370 31.21 -6.62 -10.29
CA PRO A 370 32.03 -7.10 -11.40
C PRO A 370 32.81 -8.35 -10.99
N SER A 371 32.97 -9.28 -11.94
CA SER A 371 33.78 -10.50 -11.76
C SER A 371 35.28 -10.19 -11.59
N TYR A 372 36.02 -11.11 -10.98
CA TYR A 372 37.48 -11.06 -10.88
C TYR A 372 38.13 -12.35 -11.42
N ALA A 373 39.42 -12.26 -11.78
CA ALA A 373 40.13 -13.27 -12.58
C ALA A 373 40.15 -14.69 -11.96
N GLU A 374 40.08 -14.82 -10.63
CA GLU A 374 40.12 -16.11 -9.92
C GLU A 374 38.76 -16.53 -9.34
N GLY A 375 37.70 -15.74 -9.55
CA GLY A 375 36.39 -15.97 -8.94
C GLY A 375 35.55 -17.07 -9.60
N ASN A 376 36.02 -17.69 -10.69
CA ASN A 376 35.29 -18.76 -11.39
C ASN A 376 35.60 -20.16 -10.83
N ALA A 377 36.54 -20.28 -9.88
CA ALA A 377 36.91 -21.57 -9.31
C ALA A 377 35.87 -22.05 -8.29
N PHE A 378 35.41 -23.30 -8.44
CA PHE A 378 34.60 -24.00 -7.44
C PHE A 378 35.49 -24.58 -6.34
N ALA A 379 36.08 -23.68 -5.54
CA ALA A 379 36.94 -24.02 -4.43
C ALA A 379 36.23 -23.79 -3.10
N ASN A 380 36.56 -24.62 -2.10
CA ASN A 380 36.16 -24.34 -0.72
C ASN A 380 37.27 -23.47 -0.09
N PRO A 381 37.02 -22.18 0.19
CA PRO A 381 38.03 -21.25 0.69
C PRO A 381 38.44 -21.55 2.14
N ASN A 382 37.68 -22.38 2.86
CA ASN A 382 37.93 -22.71 4.26
C ASN A 382 38.83 -23.94 4.44
N VAL A 383 39.27 -24.58 3.35
CA VAL A 383 40.22 -25.70 3.40
C VAL A 383 41.47 -25.36 2.60
N THR A 384 42.61 -25.31 3.28
CA THR A 384 43.91 -25.44 2.63
C THR A 384 44.13 -26.94 2.35
N PRO A 385 44.55 -27.34 1.12
CA PRO A 385 44.99 -28.71 0.90
C PRO A 385 46.12 -29.01 1.88
N ALA A 386 45.93 -30.00 2.75
CA ALA A 386 46.98 -30.44 3.65
C ALA A 386 48.21 -30.81 2.80
N LYS A 387 49.33 -30.16 3.07
CA LYS A 387 50.65 -30.57 2.55
C LYS A 387 50.81 -32.05 2.92
N PRO A 388 51.04 -32.98 1.98
CA PRO A 388 51.18 -34.39 2.33
C PRO A 388 52.31 -34.52 3.35
N ALA A 389 51.97 -35.01 4.53
CA ALA A 389 52.95 -35.32 5.56
C ALA A 389 53.67 -36.59 5.11
N ASN A 390 54.94 -36.42 4.73
CA ASN A 390 55.96 -37.45 4.49
C ASN A 390 56.23 -37.86 3.02
N ASP A 391 57.20 -37.16 2.41
CA ASP A 391 57.98 -37.70 1.28
C ASP A 391 59.01 -38.70 1.83
N ASN A 392 58.59 -39.95 2.04
CA ASN A 392 59.47 -41.08 2.39
C ASN A 392 60.30 -41.48 1.15
N ASN A 393 61.24 -40.63 0.72
CA ASN A 393 62.27 -41.05 -0.22
C ASN A 393 63.35 -41.84 0.54
N PRO A 394 63.58 -43.13 0.23
CA PRO A 394 64.65 -43.89 0.86
C PRO A 394 66.02 -43.32 0.43
N PRO A 395 67.03 -43.30 1.33
CA PRO A 395 68.32 -42.71 1.03
C PRO A 395 69.05 -43.49 -0.06
N ILE A 396 69.56 -42.74 -1.05
CA ILE A 396 70.32 -43.27 -2.20
C ILE A 396 71.61 -43.92 -1.71
N ALA A 397 71.79 -45.21 -2.00
CA ALA A 397 73.03 -45.93 -1.73
C ALA A 397 74.17 -45.34 -2.57
N GLN A 398 75.16 -44.74 -1.92
CA GLN A 398 76.40 -44.31 -2.56
C GLN A 398 77.21 -45.54 -2.98
N GLN A 399 77.30 -45.79 -4.30
CA GLN A 399 78.28 -46.71 -4.86
C GLN A 399 79.68 -46.12 -4.67
N GLN A 400 80.50 -46.81 -3.89
CA GLN A 400 81.93 -46.54 -3.73
C GLN A 400 82.67 -46.88 -5.03
N ALA A 401 83.46 -45.94 -5.53
CA ALA A 401 84.46 -46.15 -6.57
C ALA A 401 85.85 -46.13 -5.92
N ALA A 402 86.50 -47.29 -5.87
CA ALA A 402 87.94 -47.51 -6.04
C ALA A 402 88.19 -49.03 -6.12
#